data_AF-A0A9X3HBH8-F1
#
_entry.id   AF-A0A9X3HBH8-F1
#
_cell.length_a   1.000
_cell.length_b   1.000
_cell.length_c   1.000
_cell.angle_alpha   90.00
_cell.angle_beta   90.00
_cell.angle_gamma   90.00
#
_symmetry.space_group_name_H-M   'P 1'
#
loop_
_entity.id
_entity.type
_entity.pdbx_description
1 polymer ?
#
loop_
_entity_poly.entity_id
_entity_poly.type
_entity_poly.pdbx_seq_one_letter_code
_entity_poly.pdbx_strand_id
1 'polypeptide(L)'
;MELQEKIKPVLNGSAETMLQSFYARAQYSKNKRHKFYDAKAVELVEKIDYDFTAATNDSLMGYGVIARTLVFDELVKAFIDENPTCTVVNIACGLDTRFYRMDNGQITWYNVDLPETIEVR
;
A
#
# COMPACT_ATOMS: atom_id res chain seq x y z
N MET A 1 -0.11 -0.84 -29.36
CA MET A 1 -0.16 -0.86 -27.88
C MET A 1 -1.58 -1.25 -27.53
N GLU A 2 -1.78 -2.49 -27.06
CA GLU A 2 -3.08 -2.89 -26.52
C GLU A 2 -3.35 -2.04 -25.27
N LEU A 3 -4.48 -1.35 -25.25
CA LEU A 3 -4.99 -0.69 -24.05
C LEU A 3 -5.36 -1.80 -23.08
N GLN A 4 -4.51 -2.03 -22.08
CA GLN A 4 -4.82 -2.94 -20.97
C GLN A 4 -6.09 -2.40 -20.29
N GLU A 5 -7.16 -3.20 -20.25
CA GLU A 5 -8.41 -2.80 -19.60
C GLU A 5 -8.12 -2.43 -18.13
N LYS A 6 -8.49 -1.21 -17.75
CA LYS A 6 -8.32 -0.74 -16.38
C LYS A 6 -9.42 -1.34 -15.49
N ILE A 7 -9.05 -1.64 -14.25
CA ILE A 7 -9.94 -2.19 -13.24
C ILE A 7 -10.72 -1.05 -12.63
N LYS A 8 -12.05 -1.07 -12.76
CA LYS A 8 -12.93 -0.15 -12.04
C LYS A 8 -13.20 -0.70 -10.64
N PRO A 9 -12.67 -0.08 -9.57
CA PRO A 9 -12.87 -0.59 -8.23
C PRO A 9 -14.33 -0.38 -7.81
N VAL A 10 -14.97 -1.44 -7.28
CA VAL A 10 -16.28 -1.34 -6.64
C VAL A 10 -16.03 -1.05 -5.15
N LEU A 11 -15.72 0.20 -4.83
CA LEU A 11 -15.42 0.63 -3.46
C LEU A 11 -16.37 1.76 -3.07
N ASN A 12 -17.03 1.64 -1.92
CA ASN A 12 -17.89 2.66 -1.33
C ASN A 12 -17.50 2.94 0.14
N GLY A 13 -17.72 4.17 0.61
CA GLY A 13 -17.45 4.54 2.01
C GLY A 13 -15.97 4.47 2.42
N SER A 14 -15.66 3.73 3.49
CA SER A 14 -14.30 3.60 4.07
C SER A 14 -13.25 3.07 3.08
N ALA A 15 -13.70 2.36 2.05
CA ALA A 15 -12.87 1.82 0.99
C ALA A 15 -12.30 2.89 0.03
N GLU A 16 -12.82 4.11 0.06
CA GLU A 16 -12.22 5.23 -0.68
C GLU A 16 -10.90 5.70 -0.03
N THR A 17 -10.87 5.76 1.30
CA THR A 17 -9.70 6.23 2.06
C THR A 17 -8.47 5.32 1.87
N MET A 18 -8.66 4.02 1.67
CA MET A 18 -7.56 3.09 1.37
C MET A 18 -6.92 3.38 0.00
N LEU A 19 -7.72 3.76 -1.02
CA LEU A 19 -7.20 4.15 -2.34
C LEU A 19 -6.36 5.43 -2.25
N GLN A 20 -6.77 6.39 -1.44
CA GLN A 20 -6.00 7.63 -1.27
C GLN A 20 -4.64 7.36 -0.61
N SER A 21 -4.62 6.54 0.45
CA SER A 21 -3.37 6.12 1.09
C SER A 21 -2.47 5.31 0.15
N PHE A 22 -3.07 4.45 -0.68
CA PHE A 22 -2.37 3.67 -1.69
C PHE A 22 -1.71 4.56 -2.75
N TYR A 23 -2.48 5.51 -3.29
CA TYR A 23 -2.00 6.49 -4.25
C TYR A 23 -0.87 7.37 -3.69
N ALA A 24 -0.99 7.85 -2.46
CA ALA A 24 0.05 8.65 -1.82
C ALA A 24 1.41 7.91 -1.78
N ARG A 25 1.42 6.62 -1.44
CA ARG A 25 2.65 5.80 -1.45
C ARG A 25 3.21 5.61 -2.87
N ALA A 26 2.36 5.41 -3.87
CA ALA A 26 2.78 5.31 -5.26
C ALA A 26 3.42 6.62 -5.75
N GLN A 27 2.79 7.77 -5.49
CA GLN A 27 3.33 9.07 -5.90
C GLN A 27 4.64 9.41 -5.17
N TYR A 28 4.73 9.09 -3.88
CA TYR A 28 5.97 9.24 -3.13
C TYR A 28 7.09 8.38 -3.72
N SER A 29 6.80 7.13 -4.08
CA SER A 29 7.75 6.20 -4.69
C SER A 29 8.25 6.67 -6.07
N LYS A 30 7.46 7.47 -6.80
CA LYS A 30 7.87 8.09 -8.08
C LYS A 30 8.80 9.30 -7.89
N ASN A 31 8.93 9.84 -6.68
CA ASN A 31 9.81 10.97 -6.38
C ASN A 31 11.27 10.51 -6.24
N LYS A 32 12.22 11.17 -6.90
CA LYS A 32 13.67 10.85 -6.82
C LYS A 32 14.27 10.87 -5.40
N ARG A 33 13.61 11.50 -4.43
CA ARG A 33 14.06 11.61 -3.03
C ARG A 33 13.29 10.68 -2.08
N HIS A 34 12.58 9.69 -2.61
CA HIS A 34 11.83 8.74 -1.79
C HIS A 34 12.73 8.02 -0.79
N LYS A 35 12.23 7.80 0.43
CA LYS A 35 12.93 7.04 1.48
C LYS A 35 12.53 5.56 1.51
N PHE A 36 11.40 5.22 0.88
CA PHE A 36 10.99 3.85 0.59
C PHE A 36 10.45 3.80 -0.85
N TYR A 37 10.48 2.62 -1.46
CA TYR A 37 9.92 2.37 -2.79
C TYR A 37 8.86 1.29 -2.72
N ASP A 38 7.61 1.65 -2.99
CA ASP A 38 6.45 0.76 -3.03
C ASP A 38 6.14 0.38 -4.49
N ALA A 39 6.93 -0.54 -5.03
CA ALA A 39 6.85 -0.98 -6.42
C ALA A 39 5.44 -1.49 -6.78
N LYS A 40 4.82 -2.23 -5.86
CA LYS A 40 3.50 -2.81 -6.08
C LYS A 40 2.40 -1.74 -6.13
N ALA A 41 2.50 -0.72 -5.28
CA ALA A 41 1.58 0.42 -5.37
C ALA A 41 1.74 1.19 -6.68
N VAL A 42 2.97 1.42 -7.13
CA VAL A 42 3.24 2.06 -8.43
C VAL A 42 2.62 1.27 -9.59
N GLU A 43 2.84 -0.04 -9.62
CA GLU A 43 2.30 -0.93 -10.67
C GLU A 43 0.76 -0.90 -10.72
N LEU A 44 0.10 -0.99 -9.57
CA LEU A 44 -1.34 -1.16 -9.50
C LEU A 44 -2.10 0.14 -9.67
N VAL A 45 -1.59 1.29 -9.21
CA VAL A 45 -2.25 2.59 -9.41
C VAL A 45 -2.46 2.88 -10.90
N GLU A 46 -1.55 2.45 -11.77
CA GLU A 46 -1.67 2.64 -13.22
C GLU A 46 -2.77 1.80 -13.86
N LYS A 47 -3.18 0.72 -13.19
CA LYS A 47 -4.20 -0.24 -13.63
C LYS A 47 -5.59 0.06 -13.08
N ILE A 48 -5.72 1.00 -12.13
CA ILE A 48 -7.00 1.35 -11.51
C ILE A 48 -7.67 2.50 -12.29
N ASP A 49 -8.94 2.32 -12.65
CA ASP A 49 -9.79 3.36 -13.21
C ASP A 49 -10.48 4.15 -12.09
N TYR A 50 -9.75 5.10 -11.50
CA TYR A 50 -10.22 5.93 -10.39
C TYR A 50 -9.70 7.38 -10.50
N ASP A 51 -10.53 8.34 -10.10
CA ASP A 51 -10.15 9.76 -10.07
C ASP A 51 -9.40 10.11 -8.77
N PHE A 52 -8.07 10.19 -8.87
CA PHE A 52 -7.20 10.55 -7.76
C PHE A 52 -7.01 12.07 -7.57
N THR A 53 -7.84 12.92 -8.18
CA THR A 53 -7.73 14.39 -8.06
C THR A 53 -7.81 14.84 -6.59
N ALA A 54 -8.74 14.28 -5.81
CA ALA A 54 -8.87 14.59 -4.39
C ALA A 54 -7.60 14.23 -3.61
N ALA A 55 -7.07 13.02 -3.80
CA ALA A 55 -5.84 12.56 -3.15
C ALA A 55 -4.60 13.38 -3.57
N THR A 56 -4.58 13.87 -4.80
CA THR A 56 -3.50 14.73 -5.31
C THR A 56 -3.51 16.11 -4.63
N ASN A 57 -4.69 16.64 -4.32
CA ASN A 57 -4.84 17.94 -3.68
C ASN A 57 -4.68 17.92 -2.16
N ASP A 58 -4.78 16.76 -1.51
CA ASP A 58 -4.63 16.61 -0.06
C ASP A 58 -3.18 16.27 0.35
N SER A 59 -2.34 17.30 0.35
CA SER A 59 -0.93 17.17 0.74
C SER A 59 -0.73 16.78 2.21
N LEU A 60 -1.59 17.22 3.13
CA LEU A 60 -1.49 16.87 4.55
C LEU A 60 -1.70 15.38 4.78
N MET A 61 -2.75 14.81 4.18
CA MET A 61 -3.01 13.38 4.25
C MET A 61 -1.85 12.59 3.65
N GLY A 62 -1.35 13.02 2.48
CA GLY A 62 -0.18 12.44 1.84
C GLY A 62 1.03 12.37 2.78
N TYR A 63 1.43 13.50 3.39
CA TYR A 63 2.54 13.52 4.34
C TYR A 63 2.33 12.60 5.55
N GLY A 64 1.10 12.57 6.10
CA GLY A 64 0.75 11.66 7.18
C GLY A 64 0.91 10.19 6.80
N VAL A 65 0.50 9.81 5.59
CA VAL A 65 0.68 8.45 5.06
C VAL A 65 2.16 8.10 4.90
N ILE A 66 2.98 9.03 4.40
CA ILE A 66 4.42 8.79 4.21
C ILE A 66 5.13 8.65 5.56
N ALA A 67 4.88 9.56 6.51
CA ALA A 67 5.45 9.50 7.85
C ALA A 67 5.07 8.18 8.54
N ARG A 68 3.79 7.81 8.48
CA ARG A 68 3.29 6.54 9.01
C ARG A 68 3.98 5.34 8.34
N THR A 69 4.13 5.37 7.02
CA THR A 69 4.78 4.27 6.29
C THR A 69 6.22 4.10 6.73
N LEU A 70 6.98 5.20 6.84
CA LEU A 70 8.38 5.15 7.27
C LEU A 70 8.54 4.55 8.67
N VAL A 71 7.75 5.02 9.65
CA VAL A 71 7.84 4.54 11.02
C VAL A 71 7.47 3.05 11.11
N PHE A 72 6.36 2.63 10.49
CA PHE A 72 5.97 1.23 10.54
C PHE A 72 6.92 0.32 9.76
N ASP A 73 7.46 0.79 8.64
CA ASP A 73 8.42 0.01 7.86
C ASP A 73 9.71 -0.22 8.65
N GLU A 74 10.20 0.78 9.36
CA GLU A 74 11.36 0.64 10.26
C GLU A 74 11.10 -0.36 11.38
N LEU A 75 9.96 -0.22 12.09
CA LEU A 75 9.61 -1.10 13.21
C LEU A 75 9.41 -2.55 12.78
N VAL A 76 8.67 -2.77 11.68
CA VAL A 76 8.40 -4.12 11.16
C VAL A 76 9.69 -4.74 10.63
N LYS A 77 10.51 -3.97 9.92
CA LYS A 77 11.79 -4.46 9.42
C LYS A 77 12.74 -4.86 10.55
N ALA A 78 12.87 -4.02 11.58
CA ALA A 78 13.70 -4.34 12.75
C ALA A 78 13.23 -5.64 13.42
N PHE A 79 11.92 -5.82 13.59
CA PHE A 79 11.36 -7.04 14.16
C PHE A 79 11.64 -8.29 13.32
N ILE A 80 11.50 -8.19 11.98
CA ILE A 80 11.82 -9.28 11.04
C ILE A 80 13.32 -9.61 11.07
N ASP A 81 14.18 -8.60 11.11
CA ASP A 81 15.63 -8.78 11.14
C ASP A 81 16.07 -9.49 12.44
N GLU A 82 15.39 -9.23 13.57
CA GLU A 82 15.59 -9.94 14.84
C GLU A 82 14.92 -11.33 14.89
N ASN A 83 13.83 -11.53 14.14
CA ASN A 83 13.01 -12.74 14.14
C ASN A 83 12.76 -13.23 12.68
N PRO A 84 13.77 -13.82 12.02
CA PRO A 84 13.76 -14.03 10.57
C PRO A 84 12.71 -15.03 10.05
N THR A 85 12.11 -15.83 10.94
CA THR A 85 11.05 -16.80 10.62
C THR A 85 9.71 -16.43 11.29
N CYS A 86 9.51 -15.16 11.64
CA CYS A 86 8.32 -14.73 12.36
C CYS A 86 7.04 -14.80 11.52
N THR A 87 5.91 -14.75 12.21
CA THR A 87 4.60 -14.54 11.60
C THR A 87 4.15 -13.11 11.86
N VAL A 88 3.78 -12.39 10.80
CA VAL A 88 3.22 -11.04 10.86
C VAL A 88 1.73 -11.12 10.55
N VAL A 89 0.91 -10.49 11.38
CA VAL A 89 -0.55 -10.34 11.15
C VAL A 89 -0.86 -8.86 10.93
N ASN A 90 -1.22 -8.51 9.70
CA ASN A 90 -1.58 -7.16 9.29
C ASN A 90 -3.10 -7.00 9.34
N ILE A 91 -3.59 -6.30 10.37
CA ILE A 91 -5.02 -6.13 10.67
C ILE A 91 -5.53 -4.86 10.00
N ALA A 92 -6.73 -4.91 9.41
CA ALA A 92 -7.28 -3.84 8.58
C ALA A 92 -6.28 -3.47 7.46
N CYS A 93 -5.79 -4.51 6.80
CA CYS A 93 -4.67 -4.41 5.86
C CYS A 93 -4.96 -3.50 4.65
N GLY A 94 -6.22 -3.23 4.31
CA GLY A 94 -6.59 -2.39 3.17
C GLY A 94 -5.87 -2.82 1.89
N LEU A 95 -5.22 -1.85 1.23
CA LEU A 95 -4.31 -2.07 0.10
C LEU A 95 -2.83 -1.96 0.52
N ASP A 96 -2.48 -2.38 1.72
CA ASP A 96 -1.08 -2.42 2.16
C ASP A 96 -0.28 -3.47 1.38
N THR A 97 0.88 -3.04 0.92
CA THR A 97 1.83 -3.77 0.07
C THR A 97 3.18 -3.98 0.77
N ARG A 98 3.25 -3.82 2.10
CA ARG A 98 4.46 -4.06 2.92
C ARG A 98 5.15 -5.37 2.63
N PHE A 99 4.39 -6.45 2.56
CA PHE A 99 4.93 -7.78 2.31
C PHE A 99 5.89 -7.79 1.10
N TYR A 100 5.53 -7.16 -0.02
CA TYR A 100 6.34 -7.17 -1.25
C TYR A 100 7.71 -6.50 -1.13
N ARG A 101 7.95 -5.72 -0.07
CA ARG A 101 9.25 -5.07 0.19
C ARG A 101 9.90 -5.48 1.51
N MET A 102 9.22 -6.33 2.29
CA MET A 102 9.67 -6.80 3.62
C MET A 102 9.91 -8.30 3.67
N ASP A 103 9.40 -9.05 2.69
CA ASP A 103 9.60 -10.49 2.63
C ASP A 103 11.09 -10.86 2.49
N ASN A 104 11.52 -11.80 3.31
CA ASN A 104 12.85 -12.40 3.28
C ASN A 104 12.81 -13.86 2.80
N GLY A 105 11.64 -14.35 2.35
CA GLY A 105 11.40 -15.71 1.90
C GLY A 105 11.18 -16.74 3.00
N GLN A 106 11.19 -16.32 4.27
CA GLN A 106 11.07 -17.20 5.45
C GLN A 106 9.95 -16.79 6.41
N ILE A 107 9.47 -15.54 6.34
CA ILE A 107 8.36 -15.07 7.16
C ILE A 107 7.02 -15.58 6.64
N THR A 108 6.03 -15.64 7.53
CA THR A 108 4.62 -15.82 7.16
C THR A 108 3.88 -14.51 7.36
N TRP A 109 3.15 -14.04 6.34
CA TRP A 109 2.42 -12.77 6.40
C TRP A 109 0.91 -12.98 6.17
N TYR A 110 0.11 -12.73 7.20
CA TYR A 110 -1.35 -12.74 7.11
C TYR A 110 -1.89 -11.34 6.94
N ASN A 111 -2.72 -11.13 5.92
CA ASN A 111 -3.53 -9.94 5.76
C ASN A 111 -4.95 -10.26 6.21
N VAL A 112 -5.47 -9.50 7.17
CA VAL A 112 -6.80 -9.72 7.75
C VAL A 112 -7.60 -8.44 7.59
N ASP A 113 -8.73 -8.53 6.91
CA ASP A 113 -9.65 -7.43 6.67
C ASP A 113 -11.07 -7.97 6.43
N LEU A 114 -12.03 -7.07 6.25
CA LEU A 114 -13.38 -7.42 5.85
C LEU A 114 -13.38 -8.09 4.46
N PRO A 115 -14.32 -9.01 4.18
CA PRO A 115 -14.36 -9.75 2.92
C PRO A 115 -14.30 -8.85 1.68
N GLU A 116 -15.05 -7.75 1.68
CA GLU A 116 -15.09 -6.78 0.57
C GLU A 116 -13.73 -6.12 0.30
N THR A 117 -12.90 -5.94 1.33
CA THR A 117 -11.54 -5.42 1.18
C THR A 117 -10.60 -6.49 0.64
N ILE A 118 -10.75 -7.73 1.09
CA ILE A 118 -9.90 -8.85 0.64
C ILE A 118 -10.19 -9.19 -0.83
N GLU A 119 -11.44 -9.13 -1.27
CA GLU A 119 -11.83 -9.39 -2.66
C GLU A 119 -11.18 -8.46 -3.69
N VAL A 120 -10.75 -7.26 -3.26
CA VAL A 120 -10.14 -6.26 -4.16
C VAL A 120 -8.59 -6.24 -4.12
N ARG A 121 -7.96 -7.13 -3.34
CA ARG A 121 -6.49 -7.25 -3.24
C ARG A 121 -5.91 -8.21 -4.26
#